data_AF-A0A1M6QMG1-F1
#
_entry.id   AF-A0A1M6QMG1-F1
#
_cell.length_a   1.000
_cell.length_b   1.000
_cell.length_c   1.000
_cell.angle_alpha   90.00
_cell.angle_beta   90.00
_cell.angle_gamma   90.00
#
_symmetry.space_group_name_H-M   'P 1'
#
loop_
_entity.id
_entity.type
_entity.pdbx_description
1 polymer ?
#
loop_
_entity_poly.entity_id
_entity_poly.type
_entity_poly.pdbx_seq_one_letter_code
_entity_poly.pdbx_strand_id
1 'polypeptide(L)' 'RKGDAINPVLRNYYHKKCENKKKKVALVAVMHKLLHYIFAVLRDEKPFVFRIPEDHQAWRKDKNSHRSIAA' A
#
# COMPACT_ATOMS: atom_id res chain seq x y z
N ARG A 1 -11.91 20.85 -7.02
CA ARG A 1 -11.25 19.55 -7.32
C ARG A 1 -12.21 18.70 -8.14
N LYS A 2 -11.81 18.21 -9.33
CA LYS A 2 -12.67 17.54 -10.35
C LYS A 2 -13.15 16.11 -9.99
N GLY A 3 -13.21 15.76 -8.71
CA GLY A 3 -13.58 14.40 -8.29
C GLY A 3 -12.49 13.34 -8.48
N ASP A 4 -11.29 13.75 -8.89
CA ASP A 4 -10.16 12.85 -9.08
C ASP A 4 -9.65 12.27 -7.76
N ALA A 5 -9.32 10.98 -7.78
CA ALA A 5 -8.83 10.27 -6.62
C ALA A 5 -7.40 10.72 -6.28
N ILE A 6 -7.19 11.14 -5.04
CA ILE A 6 -5.86 11.53 -4.51
C ILE A 6 -4.85 10.39 -4.67
N ASN A 7 -5.31 9.14 -4.51
CA ASN A 7 -4.50 7.95 -4.73
C ASN A 7 -5.25 6.98 -5.66
N PRO A 8 -4.90 6.93 -6.96
CA PRO A 8 -5.56 6.04 -7.92
C PRO A 8 -5.32 4.55 -7.59
N VAL A 9 -4.19 4.20 -6.97
CA VAL A 9 -3.87 2.83 -6.55
C VAL A 9 -4.81 2.36 -5.44
N LEU A 10 -5.07 3.20 -4.43
CA LEU A 10 -6.01 2.88 -3.36
C LEU A 10 -7.45 2.84 -3.85
N ARG A 11 -7.82 3.71 -4.79
CA ARG A 11 -9.15 3.65 -5.43
C ARG A 11 -9.34 2.36 -6.20
N ASN A 12 -8.37 1.95 -7.01
CA ASN A 12 -8.44 0.68 -7.73
C ASN A 12 -8.51 -0.52 -6.76
N TYR A 13 -7.72 -0.47 -5.68
CA TYR A 13 -7.76 -1.49 -4.63
C TYR A 13 -9.13 -1.59 -3.95
N TYR A 14 -9.80 -0.46 -3.67
CA TYR A 14 -11.16 -0.44 -3.14
C TYR A 14 -12.16 -1.09 -4.11
N HIS A 15 -12.11 -0.75 -5.40
CA HIS A 15 -13.02 -1.31 -6.39
C HIS A 15 -12.86 -2.83 -6.51
N LYS A 16 -11.60 -3.32 -6.63
CA LYS A 16 -11.30 -4.77 -6.63
C LYS A 16 -11.78 -5.47 -5.36
N LYS A 17 -11.70 -4.82 -4.20
CA LYS A 17 -12.22 -5.39 -2.94
C LYS A 17 -13.75 -5.39 -2.88
N CYS A 18 -14.42 -4.44 -3.51
CA CYS A 18 -15.87 -4.40 -3.59
C CYS A 18 -16.46 -5.54 -4.43
N GLU A 19 -15.72 -6.09 -5.39
CA GLU A 19 -16.15 -7.25 -6.18
C GLU A 19 -16.40 -8.48 -5.30
N ASN A 20 -15.60 -8.65 -4.25
CA ASN A 20 -15.62 -9.85 -3.40
C ASN A 20 -16.17 -9.58 -1.99
N LYS A 21 -16.32 -8.32 -1.57
CA LYS A 21 -16.69 -7.94 -0.20
C LYS A 21 -17.69 -6.79 -0.18
N LYS A 22 -18.50 -6.73 0.87
CA LYS A 22 -19.40 -5.59 1.14
C LYS A 22 -18.60 -4.28 1.20
N LYS A 23 -19.18 -3.19 0.69
CA LYS A 23 -18.54 -1.86 0.57
C LYS A 23 -17.86 -1.37 1.86
N LYS A 24 -18.51 -1.55 3.02
CA LYS A 24 -17.95 -1.16 4.33
C LYS A 24 -16.69 -1.97 4.68
N VAL A 25 -16.67 -3.27 4.38
CA VAL A 25 -15.50 -4.13 4.62
C VAL A 25 -14.36 -3.78 3.66
N ALA A 26 -14.68 -3.46 2.41
CA ALA A 26 -13.68 -2.96 1.45
C ALA A 26 -13.06 -1.63 1.91
N LEU A 27 -13.86 -0.74 2.50
CA LEU A 27 -13.38 0.53 3.05
C LEU A 27 -12.42 0.31 4.24
N VAL A 28 -12.77 -0.55 5.19
CA VAL A 28 -11.89 -0.90 6.31
C VAL A 28 -10.56 -1.48 5.82
N ALA A 29 -10.59 -2.30 4.76
CA ALA A 29 -9.36 -2.81 4.14
C ALA A 29 -8.47 -1.71 3.55
N VAL A 30 -9.05 -0.62 3.03
CA VAL A 30 -8.30 0.57 2.58
C VAL A 30 -7.71 1.32 3.77
N MET A 31 -8.47 1.49 4.85
CA MET A 31 -8.00 2.15 6.08
C MET A 31 -6.81 1.41 6.70
N HIS A 32 -6.87 0.08 6.79
CA HIS A 32 -5.72 -0.73 7.25
C HIS A 32 -4.47 -0.51 6.39
N LYS A 33 -4.64 -0.36 5.08
CA LYS A 33 -3.53 -0.12 4.14
C LYS A 33 -2.90 1.27 4.34
N LEU A 34 -3.73 2.28 4.62
CA LEU A 34 -3.27 3.63 4.97
C LEU A 34 -2.49 3.65 6.29
N LEU A 35 -3.00 2.97 7.32
CA LEU A 35 -2.30 2.84 8.60
C LEU A 35 -0.91 2.21 8.40
N HIS A 36 -0.81 1.14 7.62
CA HIS A 36 0.49 0.53 7.30
C HIS A 36 1.44 1.49 6.56
N TYR A 37 0.93 2.38 5.70
CA TYR A 37 1.78 3.39 5.06
C TYR A 37 2.31 4.40 6.05
N ILE A 38 1.47 4.88 6.96
CA ILE A 38 1.88 5.80 8.03
C ILE A 38 2.95 5.12 8.90
N PHE A 39 2.69 3.90 9.37
CA PHE A 39 3.67 3.16 10.16
C PHE A 39 4.97 2.88 9.40
N ALA A 40 4.92 2.58 8.10
CA ALA A 40 6.12 2.37 7.30
C ALA A 40 6.95 3.65 7.13
N VAL A 41 6.29 4.80 6.91
CA VAL A 41 6.94 6.12 6.83
C VAL A 41 7.61 6.47 8.14
N LEU A 42 6.91 6.28 9.25
CA LEU A 42 7.45 6.53 10.60
C LEU A 42 8.60 5.58 10.94
N ARG A 43 8.47 4.28 10.62
CA ARG A 43 9.50 3.26 10.90
C ARG A 43 10.77 3.49 10.08
N ASP A 44 10.63 3.84 8.80
CA ASP A 44 11.77 3.97 7.88
C ASP A 44 12.33 5.39 7.85
N GLU A 45 11.71 6.34 8.56
CA GLU A 45 12.03 7.78 8.59
C GLU A 45 12.20 8.38 7.20
N LYS A 46 11.43 7.86 6.23
CA LYS A 46 11.53 8.23 4.81
C LYS A 46 10.21 8.80 4.32
N PRO A 47 10.23 9.85 3.49
CA PRO A 47 9.02 10.44 2.95
C PRO A 47 8.22 9.40 2.16
N PHE A 48 6.89 9.53 2.21
CA PHE A 48 6.01 8.66 1.45
C PHE A 48 6.25 8.81 -0.05
N VAL A 49 6.46 7.67 -0.72
CA VAL A 49 6.60 7.61 -2.18
C VAL A 49 5.47 6.77 -2.75
N PHE A 50 4.83 7.28 -3.80
CA PHE A 50 3.87 6.51 -4.57
C PHE A 50 4.57 5.32 -5.24
N ARG A 51 4.11 4.11 -4.92
CA ARG A 51 4.61 2.86 -5.48
C ARG A 51 3.45 2.00 -5.94
N ILE A 52 3.55 1.43 -7.13
CA ILE A 52 2.60 0.40 -7.58
C ILE A 52 2.88 -0.92 -6.82
N PRO A 53 1.85 -1.76 -6.62
CA PRO A 53 2.00 -3.02 -5.86
C PRO A 53 3.10 -3.94 -6.37
N GLU A 54 3.31 -3.98 -7.69
CA GLU A 54 4.28 -4.83 -8.38
C GLU A 54 5.71 -4.39 -8.04
N ASP A 55 6.01 -3.11 -8.20
CA ASP A 55 7.31 -2.51 -7.82
C ASP A 55 7.61 -2.73 -6.34
N HIS A 56 6.59 -2.58 -5.49
CA HIS A 56 6.76 -2.76 -4.05
C HIS A 56 7.03 -4.23 -3.69
N GLN A 57 6.47 -5.20 -4.41
CA GLN A 57 6.79 -6.62 -4.23
C GLN A 57 8.22 -6.93 -4.67
N ALA A 58 8.66 -6.41 -5.82
CA ALA A 58 10.03 -6.58 -6.30
C ALA A 58 11.04 -5.99 -5.30
N TRP A 59 10.82 -4.76 -4.84
CA TRP A 59 11.65 -4.12 -3.83
C TRP A 59 11.69 -4.90 -2.51
N ARG A 60 10.56 -5.46 -2.06
CA ARG A 60 10.53 -6.28 -0.85
C ARG A 60 11.36 -7.56 -0.98
N LYS A 61 11.33 -8.22 -2.14
CA LYS A 61 12.15 -9.42 -2.40
C LYS A 61 13.64 -9.10 -2.34
N ASP A 62 14.04 -7.97 -2.95
CA ASP A 62 15.43 -7.49 -2.96
C ASP A 62 15.95 -7.13 -1.55
N LYS A 63 15.14 -6.42 -0.74
CA LYS A 63 15.49 -6.12 0.66
C LYS A 63 15.63 -7.36 1.54
N ASN A 64 14.79 -8.38 1.34
CA ASN A 64 14.90 -9.64 2.09
C ASN A 64 16.16 -10.42 1.70
N SER A 65 16.60 -10.33 0.45
CA SER A 65 17.86 -10.94 0.00
C SER A 65 19.07 -10.32 0.71
N HIS A 66 19.15 -8.99 0.78
CA HIS A 66 20.25 -8.30 1.48
C HIS A 66 20.28 -8.56 3.00
N ARG A 67 19.11 -8.73 3.62
CA ARG A 67 19.00 -8.97 5.07
C ARG A 67 19.37 -10.40 5.47
N SER A 68 19.36 -11.35 4.53
CA SER A 68 19.81 -12.73 4.74
C SER A 68 21.32 -12.91 4.64
N ILE A 69 22.04 -11.96 4.02
CA ILE A 69 23.50 -12.02 3.85
C ILE A 69 24.22 -11.34 5.03
N ALA A 70 23.50 -10.49 5.77
CA ALA A 70 24.01 -9.72 6.91
C ALA A 70 23.66 -10.34 8.29
N ALA A 71 23.27 -11.63 8.33
CA ALA A 71 22.93 -12.36 9.56
C ALA A 71 23.86 -13.57 9.73
#